data_AF-A0A831VQA7-F1
#
_entry.id   AF-A0A831VQA7-F1
#
_cell.length_a   1.000
_cell.length_b   1.000
_cell.length_c   1.000
_cell.angle_alpha   90.00
_cell.angle_beta   90.00
_cell.angle_gamma   90.00
#
_symmetry.space_group_name_H-M   'P 1'
#
loop_
_entity.id
_entity.type
_entity.pdbx_description
1 polymer ?
#
loop_
_entity_poly.entity_id
_entity_poly.type
_entity_poly.pdbx_seq_one_letter_code
_entity_poly.pdbx_strand_id
1 'polypeptide(L)'
;MPTKKTKVIRDKKTGRILGSEKGITPDELMQAFEDYCIYVKANPKFKEVPNTKTDSVIRLKMEVPITKSGFMAYCMKNKICGNIGDIIYNRDERYNEFKDVSIYVDVISEADCFDGATAGIFNHAIVIRKLGLADKQEVKNEEEVKITFVKPKQNDKR
;
A
#
# COMPACT_ATOMS: atom_id res chain seq x y z
N MET A 1 18.80 21.18 1.76
CA MET A 1 18.01 22.41 1.62
C MET A 1 17.73 22.99 3.00
N PRO A 2 17.79 24.33 3.18
CA PRO A 2 17.44 24.95 4.46
C PRO A 2 15.96 24.72 4.74
N THR A 3 15.64 24.20 5.93
CA THR A 3 14.27 24.00 6.38
C THR A 3 13.58 25.35 6.47
N LYS A 4 12.60 25.62 5.59
CA LYS A 4 11.71 26.77 5.72
C LYS A 4 11.11 26.72 7.13
N LYS A 5 11.39 27.73 7.96
CA LYS A 5 10.81 27.83 9.30
C LYS A 5 9.30 27.92 9.16
N THR A 6 8.61 26.87 9.59
CA THR A 6 7.17 26.73 9.43
C THR A 6 6.43 27.63 10.40
N LYS A 7 5.48 28.45 9.92
CA LYS A 7 4.75 29.38 10.80
C LYS A 7 3.75 28.63 11.68
N VAL A 8 3.59 29.06 12.92
CA VAL A 8 2.61 28.46 13.85
C VAL A 8 1.21 29.01 13.54
N ILE A 9 0.25 28.13 13.31
CA ILE A 9 -1.17 28.45 13.10
C ILE A 9 -1.83 28.62 14.48
N ARG A 10 -2.44 29.79 14.70
CA ARG A 10 -3.15 30.14 15.93
C ARG A 10 -4.63 30.37 15.65
N ASP A 11 -5.47 29.94 16.59
CA ASP A 11 -6.90 30.27 16.58
C ASP A 11 -7.09 31.78 16.75
N LYS A 12 -7.86 32.40 15.84
CA LYS A 12 -8.15 33.84 15.84
C LYS A 12 -8.96 34.29 17.08
N LYS A 13 -9.73 33.39 17.69
CA LYS A 13 -10.59 33.71 18.84
C LYS A 13 -9.93 33.42 20.19
N THR A 14 -9.24 32.29 20.31
CA THR A 14 -8.68 31.84 21.60
C THR A 14 -7.17 32.02 21.72
N GLY A 15 -6.47 32.34 20.62
CA GLY A 15 -5.01 32.43 20.57
C GLY A 15 -4.28 31.08 20.75
N ARG A 16 -5.04 29.98 20.90
CA ARG A 16 -4.50 28.62 21.07
C ARG A 16 -3.73 28.21 19.82
N ILE A 17 -2.64 27.46 20.02
CA ILE A 17 -1.87 26.88 18.93
C ILE A 17 -2.68 25.71 18.36
N LEU A 18 -3.08 25.83 17.09
CA LEU A 18 -3.80 24.79 16.36
C LEU A 18 -2.83 23.85 15.63
N GLY A 19 -1.62 24.31 15.31
CA GLY A 19 -0.58 23.54 14.66
C GLY A 19 0.50 24.44 14.06
N SER A 20 1.29 23.90 13.14
CA SER A 20 2.15 24.69 12.24
C SER A 20 1.64 24.57 10.81
N GLU A 21 2.04 25.50 9.94
CA GLU A 21 1.96 25.33 8.49
C GLU A 21 2.54 23.95 8.11
N LYS A 22 2.11 23.39 6.99
CA LYS A 22 2.47 22.01 6.64
C LYS A 22 3.83 21.91 5.96
N GLY A 23 4.47 23.05 5.70
CA GLY A 23 5.83 23.13 5.15
C GLY A 23 5.97 22.67 3.70
N ILE A 24 4.90 22.18 3.10
CA ILE A 24 4.79 21.70 1.72
C ILE A 24 3.37 21.96 1.20
N THR A 25 3.24 22.18 -0.11
CA THR A 25 1.97 22.30 -0.84
C THR A 25 1.57 20.97 -1.49
N PRO A 26 0.29 20.76 -1.85
CA PRO A 26 -0.13 19.56 -2.57
C PRO A 26 0.66 19.34 -3.88
N ASP A 27 0.90 20.40 -4.64
CA ASP A 27 1.66 20.33 -5.90
C ASP A 27 3.13 19.93 -5.68
N GLU A 28 3.79 20.49 -4.66
CA GLU A 28 5.15 20.09 -4.29
C GLU A 28 5.21 18.62 -3.85
N LEU A 29 4.18 18.13 -3.15
CA LEU A 29 4.12 16.73 -2.74
C LEU A 29 3.86 15.81 -3.95
N MET A 30 3.04 16.24 -4.89
CA MET A 30 2.80 15.52 -6.15
C MET A 30 4.10 15.39 -6.95
N GLN A 31 4.83 16.51 -7.12
CA GLN A 31 6.12 16.51 -7.80
C GLN A 31 7.13 15.59 -7.10
N ALA A 32 7.16 15.61 -5.77
CA ALA A 32 8.02 14.72 -4.99
C ALA A 32 7.69 13.23 -5.21
N PHE A 33 6.43 12.89 -5.47
CA PHE A 33 6.02 11.53 -5.80
C PHE A 33 6.46 11.13 -7.21
N GLU A 34 6.35 12.02 -8.19
CA GLU A 34 6.86 11.79 -9.54
C GLU A 34 8.39 11.58 -9.54
N ASP A 35 9.12 12.41 -8.81
CA ASP A 35 10.57 12.27 -8.61
C ASP A 35 10.91 10.92 -7.97
N TYR A 36 10.11 10.48 -7.00
CA TYR A 36 10.24 9.17 -6.39
C TYR A 36 10.01 8.04 -7.40
N CYS A 37 8.97 8.13 -8.24
CA CYS A 37 8.72 7.13 -9.29
C CYS A 37 9.92 7.02 -10.24
N ILE A 38 10.46 8.15 -10.70
CA ILE A 38 11.66 8.19 -11.56
C ILE A 38 12.85 7.58 -10.82
N TYR A 39 13.06 7.96 -9.56
CA TYR A 39 14.12 7.42 -8.72
C TYR A 39 14.03 5.89 -8.58
N VAL A 40 12.85 5.33 -8.32
CA VAL A 40 12.66 3.88 -8.19
C VAL A 40 13.00 3.16 -9.48
N LYS A 41 12.52 3.63 -10.64
CA LYS A 41 12.81 3.01 -11.94
C LYS A 41 14.27 3.14 -12.34
N ALA A 42 14.95 4.22 -11.93
CA ALA A 42 16.38 4.40 -12.16
C ALA A 42 17.27 3.56 -11.22
N ASN A 43 16.74 3.06 -10.10
CA ASN A 43 17.50 2.34 -9.08
C ASN A 43 17.00 0.89 -8.89
N PRO A 44 17.22 0.00 -9.87
CA PRO A 44 16.85 -1.40 -9.75
C PRO A 44 17.69 -2.11 -8.68
N LYS A 45 17.16 -3.21 -8.14
CA LYS A 45 17.94 -4.15 -7.31
C LYS A 45 18.67 -5.14 -8.21
N PHE A 46 19.78 -5.68 -7.73
CA PHE A 46 20.53 -6.69 -8.46
C PHE A 46 20.40 -8.04 -7.77
N LYS A 47 20.13 -9.07 -8.57
CA LYS A 47 20.14 -10.47 -8.14
C LYS A 47 21.33 -11.16 -8.78
N GLU A 48 22.22 -11.68 -7.94
CA GLU A 48 23.33 -12.51 -8.39
C GLU A 48 22.84 -13.95 -8.57
N VAL A 49 23.09 -14.52 -9.75
CA VAL A 49 22.70 -15.88 -10.12
C VAL A 49 23.91 -16.61 -10.67
N PRO A 50 24.23 -17.83 -10.18
CA PRO A 50 25.34 -18.61 -10.73
C PRO A 50 25.01 -19.08 -12.15
N ASN A 51 25.98 -18.95 -13.06
CA ASN A 51 25.93 -19.52 -14.39
C ASN A 51 26.58 -20.90 -14.36
N THR A 52 25.76 -21.94 -14.41
CA THR A 52 26.20 -23.34 -14.38
C THR A 52 27.02 -23.77 -15.59
N LYS A 53 27.04 -22.97 -16.68
CA LYS A 53 27.81 -23.28 -17.90
C LYS A 53 29.22 -22.69 -17.90
N THR A 54 29.43 -21.57 -17.22
CA THR A 54 30.70 -20.81 -17.28
C THR A 54 31.36 -20.64 -15.92
N ASP A 55 30.80 -21.28 -14.88
CA ASP A 55 31.25 -21.19 -13.48
C ASP A 55 31.45 -19.74 -13.00
N SER A 56 30.57 -18.85 -13.46
CA SER A 56 30.64 -17.41 -13.22
C SER A 56 29.33 -16.88 -12.66
N VAL A 57 29.34 -15.72 -12.00
CA VAL A 57 28.13 -15.08 -11.47
C VAL A 57 27.57 -14.08 -12.49
N ILE A 58 26.27 -14.19 -12.80
CA ILE A 58 25.53 -13.21 -13.60
C ILE A 58 24.74 -12.29 -12.66
N ARG A 59 24.77 -10.98 -12.94
CA ARG A 59 23.94 -9.99 -12.25
C ARG A 59 22.71 -9.66 -13.08
N LEU A 60 21.55 -10.05 -12.58
CA LEU A 60 20.25 -9.70 -13.17
C LEU A 60 19.72 -8.41 -12.54
N LYS A 61 19.30 -7.47 -13.38
CA LYS A 61 18.56 -6.28 -12.93
C LYS A 61 17.13 -6.69 -12.62
N MET A 62 16.69 -6.37 -11.40
CA MET A 62 15.35 -6.62 -10.91
C MET A 62 14.65 -5.28 -10.71
N GLU A 63 13.48 -5.14 -11.30
CA GLU A 63 12.64 -3.97 -11.09
C GLU A 63 12.14 -3.92 -9.64
N VAL A 64 11.94 -2.70 -9.14
CA VAL A 64 11.46 -2.45 -7.77
C VAL A 64 10.06 -1.87 -7.88
N PRO A 65 9.08 -2.40 -7.13
CA PRO A 65 7.73 -1.88 -7.15
C PRO A 65 7.66 -0.48 -6.54
N ILE A 66 6.84 0.37 -7.14
CA ILE A 66 6.45 1.65 -6.56
C ILE A 66 5.49 1.36 -5.41
N THR A 67 5.87 1.81 -4.21
CA THR A 67 5.03 1.62 -3.01
C THR A 67 4.85 2.90 -2.24
N LYS A 68 3.66 3.08 -1.65
CA LYS A 68 3.33 4.13 -0.68
C LYS A 68 4.35 4.23 0.46
N SER A 69 4.74 3.09 1.03
CA SER A 69 5.75 3.04 2.10
C SER A 69 7.14 3.47 1.62
N GLY A 70 7.52 3.10 0.39
CA GLY A 70 8.76 3.55 -0.21
C GLY A 70 8.77 5.05 -0.48
N PHE A 71 7.63 5.62 -0.89
CA PHE A 71 7.47 7.06 -1.05
C PHE A 71 7.63 7.79 0.29
N MET A 72 6.99 7.31 1.35
CA MET A 72 7.17 7.88 2.70
C MET A 72 8.64 7.85 3.13
N ALA A 73 9.34 6.71 2.92
CA ALA A 73 10.75 6.59 3.23
C ALA A 73 11.62 7.55 2.41
N TYR A 74 11.30 7.73 1.12
CA TYR A 74 11.96 8.70 0.24
C TYR A 74 11.79 10.14 0.76
N CYS A 75 10.57 10.54 1.12
CA CYS A 75 10.29 11.85 1.69
C CYS A 75 11.03 12.10 3.01
N MET A 76 11.06 11.10 3.90
CA MET A 76 11.79 11.19 5.18
C MET A 76 13.30 11.32 4.95
N LYS A 77 13.87 10.50 4.06
CA LYS A 77 15.31 10.52 3.74
C LYS A 77 15.75 11.86 3.16
N ASN A 78 14.95 12.42 2.26
CA ASN A 78 15.24 13.68 1.58
C ASN A 78 14.76 14.92 2.34
N LYS A 79 14.15 14.74 3.52
CA LYS A 79 13.60 15.82 4.36
C LYS A 79 12.63 16.72 3.59
N ILE A 80 11.79 16.12 2.73
CA ILE A 80 10.83 16.82 1.87
C ILE A 80 9.72 17.46 2.71
N CYS A 81 9.23 16.76 3.73
CA CYS A 81 8.26 17.27 4.69
C CYS A 81 8.47 16.67 6.09
N GLY A 82 8.01 17.37 7.13
CA GLY A 82 8.24 16.98 8.53
C GLY A 82 7.52 15.70 8.97
N ASN A 83 6.26 15.52 8.58
CA ASN A 83 5.49 14.32 8.93
C ASN A 83 4.65 13.82 7.75
N ILE A 84 5.31 13.13 6.81
CA ILE A 84 4.65 12.58 5.60
C ILE A 84 3.51 11.61 5.95
N GLY A 85 3.63 10.89 7.06
CA GLY A 85 2.60 9.95 7.50
C GLY A 85 1.28 10.65 7.82
N ASP A 86 1.33 11.74 8.57
CA ASP A 86 0.11 12.50 8.91
C ASP A 86 -0.57 13.08 7.67
N ILE A 87 0.22 13.54 6.67
CA ILE A 87 -0.29 14.04 5.39
C ILE A 87 -0.98 12.92 4.62
N ILE A 88 -0.26 11.83 4.37
CA ILE A 88 -0.75 10.74 3.52
C ILE A 88 -1.92 9.99 4.16
N TYR A 89 -1.96 9.83 5.48
CA TYR A 89 -3.09 9.20 6.16
C TYR A 89 -4.20 10.17 6.54
N ASN A 90 -4.09 11.44 6.16
CA ASN A 90 -5.01 12.51 6.52
C ASN A 90 -5.43 12.49 8.00
N ARG A 91 -4.43 12.50 8.89
CA ARG A 91 -4.65 12.27 10.32
C ARG A 91 -5.52 13.36 10.94
N ASP A 92 -6.58 12.94 11.63
CA ASP A 92 -7.59 13.80 12.26
C ASP A 92 -8.26 14.76 11.26
N GLU A 93 -8.36 14.36 9.98
CA GLU A 93 -8.90 15.17 8.86
C GLU A 93 -8.17 16.50 8.66
N ARG A 94 -6.98 16.64 9.23
CA ARG A 94 -6.23 17.90 9.21
C ARG A 94 -5.58 18.17 7.88
N TYR A 95 -5.51 17.23 6.94
CA TYR A 95 -4.75 17.28 5.69
C TYR A 95 -5.62 17.05 4.44
N ASN A 96 -6.89 17.46 4.50
CA ASN A 96 -7.85 17.28 3.41
C ASN A 96 -7.37 17.85 2.08
N GLU A 97 -6.53 18.88 2.06
CA GLU A 97 -5.98 19.46 0.82
C GLU A 97 -4.98 18.52 0.11
N PHE A 98 -4.47 17.49 0.80
CA PHE A 98 -3.56 16.49 0.23
C PHE A 98 -4.26 15.19 -0.17
N LYS A 99 -5.59 15.13 0.00
CA LYS A 99 -6.37 13.91 -0.23
C LYS A 99 -6.19 13.37 -1.64
N ASP A 100 -6.23 14.25 -2.65
CA ASP A 100 -6.07 13.87 -4.05
C ASP A 100 -4.66 13.30 -4.31
N VAL A 101 -3.63 13.89 -3.70
CA VAL A 101 -2.25 13.37 -3.78
C VAL A 101 -2.15 12.00 -3.12
N SER A 102 -2.75 11.78 -1.95
CA SER A 102 -2.73 10.46 -1.30
C SER A 102 -3.44 9.41 -2.16
N ILE A 103 -4.60 9.72 -2.72
CA ILE A 103 -5.34 8.82 -3.60
C ILE A 103 -4.48 8.48 -4.82
N TYR A 104 -3.84 9.48 -5.42
CA TYR A 104 -2.96 9.27 -6.56
C TYR A 104 -1.78 8.34 -6.23
N VAL A 105 -1.12 8.54 -5.09
CA VAL A 105 -0.04 7.66 -4.62
C VAL A 105 -0.51 6.21 -4.46
N ASP A 106 -1.71 6.01 -3.90
CA ASP A 106 -2.29 4.68 -3.70
C ASP A 106 -2.59 4.02 -5.06
N VAL A 107 -3.32 4.70 -5.94
CA VAL A 107 -3.70 4.17 -7.26
C VAL A 107 -2.47 3.80 -8.09
N ILE A 108 -1.45 4.67 -8.16
CA ILE A 108 -0.24 4.40 -8.95
C ILE A 108 0.57 3.25 -8.35
N SER A 109 0.70 3.18 -7.02
CA SER A 109 1.43 2.11 -6.36
C SER A 109 0.75 0.75 -6.54
N GLU A 110 -0.59 0.72 -6.46
CA GLU A 110 -1.39 -0.50 -6.65
C GLU A 110 -1.33 -0.97 -8.11
N ALA A 111 -1.48 -0.06 -9.07
CA ALA A 111 -1.36 -0.34 -10.49
C ALA A 111 0.02 -0.91 -10.84
N ASP A 112 1.12 -0.27 -10.43
CA ASP A 112 2.48 -0.76 -10.68
C ASP A 112 2.69 -2.17 -10.12
N CYS A 113 2.25 -2.42 -8.88
CA CYS A 113 2.36 -3.75 -8.27
C CYS A 113 1.54 -4.79 -9.03
N PHE A 114 0.29 -4.47 -9.39
CA PHE A 114 -0.61 -5.37 -10.09
C PHE A 114 -0.10 -5.69 -11.51
N ASP A 115 0.23 -4.66 -12.29
CA ASP A 115 0.74 -4.79 -13.66
C ASP A 115 2.08 -5.53 -13.67
N GLY A 116 2.98 -5.20 -12.74
CA GLY A 116 4.24 -5.92 -12.62
C GLY A 116 4.07 -7.39 -12.19
N ALA A 117 3.07 -7.71 -11.36
CA ALA A 117 2.77 -9.09 -11.02
C ALA A 117 2.17 -9.87 -12.20
N THR A 118 1.26 -9.26 -12.94
CA THR A 118 0.63 -9.88 -14.12
C THR A 118 1.62 -10.09 -15.27
N ALA A 119 2.60 -9.19 -15.42
CA ALA A 119 3.72 -9.34 -16.36
C ALA A 119 4.81 -10.32 -15.88
N GLY A 120 4.72 -10.87 -14.67
CA GLY A 120 5.70 -11.80 -14.11
C GLY A 120 7.00 -11.15 -13.61
N ILE A 121 7.02 -9.82 -13.52
CA ILE A 121 8.15 -9.03 -13.00
C ILE A 121 8.21 -9.14 -11.47
N PHE A 122 7.04 -9.07 -10.82
CA PHE A 122 6.89 -9.19 -9.37
C PHE A 122 6.32 -10.54 -8.97
N ASN A 123 6.60 -10.96 -7.74
CA ASN A 123 6.05 -12.20 -7.20
C ASN A 123 4.54 -12.04 -6.97
N HIS A 124 3.75 -12.74 -7.77
CA HIS A 124 2.29 -12.70 -7.75
C HIS A 124 1.68 -12.98 -6.38
N ALA A 125 2.18 -13.98 -5.65
CA ALA A 125 1.65 -14.36 -4.34
C ALA A 125 1.88 -13.27 -3.26
N ILE A 126 2.99 -12.53 -3.35
CA ILE A 126 3.25 -11.39 -2.45
C ILE A 126 2.33 -10.23 -2.80
N VAL A 127 2.17 -9.92 -4.09
CA VAL A 127 1.33 -8.80 -4.54
C VAL A 127 -0.15 -9.04 -4.22
N ILE A 128 -0.71 -10.23 -4.47
CA ILE A 128 -2.09 -10.58 -4.10
C ILE A 128 -2.35 -10.32 -2.62
N ARG A 129 -1.47 -10.81 -1.75
CA ARG A 129 -1.59 -10.62 -0.29
C ARG A 129 -1.49 -9.15 0.11
N LYS A 130 -0.60 -8.40 -0.56
CA LYS A 130 -0.41 -6.97 -0.32
C LYS A 130 -1.64 -6.15 -0.72
N LEU A 131 -2.26 -6.49 -1.84
CA LEU A 131 -3.47 -5.83 -2.37
C LEU A 131 -4.77 -6.35 -1.73
N GLY A 132 -4.70 -7.39 -0.89
CA GLY A 132 -5.88 -7.97 -0.26
C GLY A 132 -6.80 -8.71 -1.23
N LEU A 133 -6.29 -9.16 -2.37
CA LEU A 133 -7.06 -9.96 -3.33
C LEU A 133 -7.28 -11.36 -2.75
N ALA A 134 -8.52 -11.85 -2.83
CA ALA A 134 -8.91 -13.16 -2.30
C ALA A 134 -9.33 -14.09 -3.43
N ASP A 135 -8.97 -15.37 -3.30
CA ASP A 135 -9.44 -16.41 -4.21
C ASP A 135 -10.92 -16.69 -3.96
N LYS A 136 -11.73 -16.62 -5.02
CA LYS A 136 -13.13 -17.04 -4.95
C LYS A 136 -13.18 -18.56 -5.00
N GLN A 137 -13.65 -19.18 -3.92
CA GLN A 137 -13.86 -20.63 -3.85
C GLN A 137 -15.36 -20.95 -3.88
N GLU A 138 -15.75 -21.88 -4.75
CA GLU A 138 -17.07 -22.49 -4.72
C GLU A 138 -17.01 -23.77 -3.87
N VAL A 139 -17.70 -23.76 -2.73
CA VAL A 139 -17.85 -24.94 -1.88
C VAL A 139 -19.20 -25.57 -2.17
N LYS A 140 -19.20 -26.74 -2.82
CA LYS A 140 -20.41 -27.56 -2.97
C LYS A 140 -20.57 -28.45 -1.73
N ASN A 141 -21.57 -28.16 -0.92
CA ASN A 141 -21.97 -29.01 0.20
C ASN A 141 -23.03 -30.00 -0.31
N GLU A 142 -22.62 -31.25 -0.54
CA GLU A 142 -23.54 -32.36 -0.79
C GLU A 142 -23.89 -33.02 0.55
N GLU A 143 -24.86 -32.44 1.27
CA GLU A 143 -25.37 -33.05 2.49
C GLU A 143 -26.42 -34.12 2.15
N GLU A 144 -26.11 -35.39 2.43
CA GLU A 144 -27.11 -36.46 2.45
C GLU A 144 -28.06 -36.26 3.64
N VAL A 145 -29.24 -35.69 3.39
CA VAL A 145 -30.29 -35.57 4.41
C VAL A 145 -30.83 -36.97 4.73
N LYS A 146 -30.35 -37.58 5.81
CA LYS A 146 -30.89 -38.83 6.35
C LYS A 146 -32.20 -38.57 7.08
N ILE A 147 -33.33 -38.79 6.41
CA ILE A 147 -34.66 -38.75 7.03
C ILE A 147 -34.87 -40.05 7.83
N THR A 148 -34.93 -39.95 9.15
CA THR A 148 -35.35 -41.07 10.03
C THR A 148 -36.84 -40.97 10.33
N PHE A 149 -37.61 -41.95 9.85
CA PHE A 149 -39.03 -42.09 10.20
C PHE A 149 -39.16 -42.75 11.58
N VAL A 150 -39.65 -42.01 12.57
CA VAL A 150 -40.00 -42.56 13.89
C VAL A 150 -41.40 -43.17 13.82
N LYS A 151 -41.49 -44.49 14.07
CA LYS A 151 -42.79 -45.17 14.15
C LYS A 151 -43.53 -44.75 15.44
N PRO A 152 -44.86 -44.51 15.41
CA PRO A 152 -45.62 -44.17 16.61
C PRO A 152 -45.70 -45.37 17.57
N LYS A 153 -45.53 -45.12 18.88
CA LYS A 153 -45.72 -46.12 19.94
C LYS A 153 -47.18 -46.56 19.97
N GLN A 154 -47.45 -47.84 19.72
CA GLN A 154 -48.72 -48.46 20.05
C GLN A 154 -48.85 -48.53 21.58
N ASN A 155 -49.86 -47.86 22.14
CA ASN A 155 -50.24 -47.99 23.54
C ASN A 155 -50.99 -49.30 23.71
N ASP A 156 -50.36 -50.29 24.34
CA ASP A 156 -51.05 -51.46 24.90
C ASP A 156 -51.97 -50.99 26.04
N LYS A 157 -53.28 -51.12 25.85
CA LYS A 157 -54.28 -50.94 26.90
C LYS A 157 -54.56 -52.31 27.52
N ARG A 158 -54.48 -52.33 28.85
CA ARG A 158 -54.78 -53.44 29.78
C ARG A 158 -56.09 -54.17 29.48
#